data_AF-A0A973X897-F1
#
_entry.id   AF-A0A973X897-F1
#
_cell.length_a   1.000
_cell.length_b   1.000
_cell.length_c   1.000
_cell.angle_alpha   90.00
_cell.angle_beta   90.00
_cell.angle_gamma   90.00
#
_symmetry.space_group_name_H-M   'P 1'
#
loop_
_entity.id
_entity.type
_entity.pdbx_description
1 polymer ?
#
loop_
_entity_poly.entity_id
_entity_poly.type
_entity_poly.pdbx_seq_one_letter_code
_entity_poly.pdbx_strand_id
1 'polypeptide(L)'
;MTTQIGGAVSSGLSAYYGAQAQKSSLDLQANMADINARMAESSAQATLLTGQREEQRSMIATANLKGSQRAAMAANGVDLGVGSAANILTTTDLMGEVDTNTLHANSVRSAFGLRTQA
;
A
#
# COMPACT_ATOMS: atom_id res chain seq x y z
N MET A 1 -43.55 -49.90 26.75
CA MET A 1 -43.03 -49.06 25.65
C MET A 1 -43.89 -47.81 25.58
N THR A 2 -43.49 -46.73 26.23
CA THR A 2 -44.18 -45.43 26.17
C THR A 2 -43.58 -44.60 25.05
N THR A 3 -44.40 -44.43 24.02
CA THR A 3 -44.18 -43.70 22.79
C THR A 3 -43.76 -42.24 23.03
N GLN A 4 -42.50 -41.90 22.74
CA GLN A 4 -42.08 -40.50 22.56
C GLN A 4 -42.50 -40.03 21.17
N ILE A 5 -43.76 -39.61 21.03
CA ILE A 5 -44.21 -38.76 19.92
C ILE A 5 -44.43 -37.38 20.52
N GLY A 6 -43.48 -36.46 20.32
CA GLY A 6 -43.61 -35.11 20.86
C GLY A 6 -42.37 -34.26 20.60
N GLY A 7 -42.05 -34.00 19.34
CA GLY A 7 -40.91 -33.14 19.02
C GLY A 7 -40.72 -32.87 17.54
N ALA A 8 -41.73 -32.36 16.84
CA ALA A 8 -41.56 -31.96 15.43
C ALA A 8 -42.36 -30.73 14.98
N VAL A 9 -43.06 -30.01 15.87
CA VAL A 9 -44.01 -28.95 15.46
C VAL A 9 -43.52 -27.52 15.76
N SER A 10 -42.42 -27.33 16.48
CA SER A 10 -41.89 -25.97 16.78
C SER A 10 -40.88 -25.42 15.76
N SER A 11 -40.54 -26.19 14.72
CA SER A 11 -39.44 -25.87 13.79
C SER A 11 -39.70 -24.63 12.92
N GLY A 12 -40.95 -24.26 12.63
CA GLY A 12 -41.29 -23.11 11.76
C GLY A 12 -41.12 -21.72 12.42
N LEU A 13 -41.50 -21.59 13.70
CA LEU A 13 -41.36 -20.33 14.45
C LEU A 13 -39.92 -20.15 14.93
N SER A 14 -39.26 -21.21 15.41
CA SER A 14 -37.85 -21.19 15.78
C SER A 14 -36.94 -20.88 14.59
N ALA A 15 -37.29 -21.33 13.38
CA ALA A 15 -36.56 -20.97 12.17
C ALA A 15 -36.70 -19.49 11.81
N TYR A 16 -37.88 -18.87 12.02
CA TYR A 16 -38.09 -17.45 11.71
C TYR A 16 -37.35 -16.52 12.68
N TYR A 17 -37.41 -16.81 13.98
CA TYR A 17 -36.63 -16.09 14.99
C TYR A 17 -35.13 -16.33 14.84
N GLY A 18 -34.73 -17.56 14.51
CA GLY A 18 -33.35 -17.91 14.18
C GLY A 18 -32.84 -17.16 12.94
N ALA A 19 -33.66 -17.05 11.89
CA ALA A 19 -33.32 -16.32 10.67
C ALA A 19 -33.19 -14.82 10.91
N GLN A 20 -34.04 -14.22 11.76
CA GLN A 20 -33.96 -12.80 12.09
C GLN A 20 -32.75 -12.47 12.96
N ALA A 21 -32.42 -13.32 13.94
CA ALA A 21 -31.19 -13.22 14.71
C ALA A 21 -29.95 -13.40 13.84
N GLN A 22 -29.99 -14.34 12.89
CA GLN A 22 -28.92 -14.56 11.93
C GLN A 22 -28.74 -13.38 10.97
N LYS A 23 -29.85 -12.76 10.54
CA LYS A 23 -29.81 -11.54 9.72
C LYS A 23 -29.17 -10.37 10.46
N SER A 24 -29.55 -10.14 11.72
CA SER A 24 -28.92 -9.11 12.57
C SER A 24 -27.42 -9.36 12.78
N SER A 25 -27.03 -10.63 12.97
CA SER A 25 -25.61 -11.02 13.06
C SER A 25 -24.84 -10.79 11.76
N LEU A 26 -25.46 -11.09 10.60
CA LEU A 26 -24.89 -10.84 9.28
C LEU A 26 -24.75 -9.33 9.00
N ASP A 27 -25.76 -8.52 9.35
CA ASP A 27 -25.72 -7.07 9.20
C ASP A 27 -24.60 -6.45 10.06
N LEU A 28 -24.41 -6.94 11.29
CA LEU A 28 -23.28 -6.53 12.14
C LEU A 28 -21.93 -6.94 11.54
N GLN A 29 -21.81 -8.14 10.99
CA GLN A 29 -20.61 -8.60 10.30
C GLN A 29 -20.30 -7.75 9.07
N ALA A 30 -21.33 -7.41 8.27
CA ALA A 30 -21.20 -6.56 7.10
C ALA A 30 -20.75 -5.14 7.48
N ASN A 31 -21.33 -4.55 8.53
CA ASN A 31 -20.92 -3.24 9.04
C ASN A 31 -19.47 -3.26 9.55
N MET A 32 -19.07 -4.31 10.27
CA MET A 32 -17.68 -4.47 10.70
C MET A 32 -16.72 -4.62 9.52
N ALA A 33 -17.11 -5.39 8.50
CA ALA A 33 -16.32 -5.53 7.27
C ALA A 33 -16.18 -4.19 6.53
N ASP A 34 -17.24 -3.38 6.44
CA ASP A 34 -17.16 -2.03 5.82
C ASP A 34 -16.22 -1.10 6.60
N ILE A 35 -16.28 -1.12 7.94
CA ILE A 35 -15.37 -0.34 8.80
C ILE A 35 -13.92 -0.78 8.58
N ASN A 36 -13.67 -2.09 8.53
CA ASN A 36 -12.33 -2.64 8.29
C ASN A 36 -11.81 -2.26 6.89
N ALA A 37 -12.65 -2.35 5.86
CA ALA A 37 -12.33 -1.94 4.50
C ALA A 37 -11.95 -0.45 4.42
N ARG A 38 -12.72 0.43 5.07
CA ARG A 38 -12.41 1.87 5.14
C ARG A 38 -11.11 2.15 5.87
N MET A 39 -10.85 1.44 6.98
CA MET A 39 -9.63 1.59 7.75
C MET A 39 -8.40 1.15 6.95
N ALA A 40 -8.51 0.03 6.25
CA ALA A 40 -7.48 -0.48 5.35
C ALA A 40 -7.21 0.46 4.19
N GLU A 41 -8.26 1.04 3.59
CA GLU A 41 -8.14 2.03 2.52
C GLU A 41 -7.44 3.31 3.01
N SER A 42 -7.81 3.82 4.18
CA SER A 42 -7.15 4.97 4.81
C SER A 42 -5.67 4.69 5.07
N SER A 43 -5.37 3.51 5.62
CA SER A 43 -3.99 3.07 5.86
C SER A 43 -3.20 2.96 4.56
N ALA A 44 -3.80 2.39 3.51
CA ALA A 44 -3.18 2.27 2.19
C ALA A 44 -2.85 3.64 1.59
N GLN A 45 -3.76 4.61 1.69
CA GLN A 45 -3.52 5.99 1.23
C GLN A 45 -2.39 6.66 2.03
N ALA A 46 -2.35 6.48 3.35
CA ALA A 46 -1.27 7.00 4.19
C ALA A 46 0.09 6.40 3.81
N THR A 47 0.14 5.10 3.49
CA THR A 47 1.36 4.43 3.00
C THR A 47 1.80 4.98 1.65
N LEU A 48 0.89 5.20 0.70
CA LEU A 48 1.23 5.82 -0.59
C LEU A 48 1.78 7.24 -0.41
N LEU A 49 1.13 8.07 0.42
CA LEU A 49 1.61 9.41 0.75
C LEU A 49 3.00 9.41 1.40
N THR A 50 3.27 8.41 2.25
CA THR A 50 4.58 8.24 2.87
C THR A 50 5.63 7.85 1.82
N GLY A 51 5.30 6.90 0.95
CA GLY A 51 6.15 6.49 -0.18
C GLY A 51 6.49 7.67 -1.11
N GLN A 52 5.50 8.50 -1.47
CA GLN A 52 5.73 9.70 -2.27
C GLN A 52 6.72 10.68 -1.61
N ARG A 53 6.67 10.84 -0.29
CA ARG A 53 7.64 11.67 0.43
C ARG A 53 9.03 11.05 0.43
N GLU A 54 9.14 9.74 0.53
CA GLU A 54 10.42 9.03 0.42
C GLU A 54 11.02 9.14 -0.98
N GLU A 55 10.20 8.98 -2.02
CA GLU A 55 10.57 9.22 -3.42
C GLU A 55 11.13 10.64 -3.59
N GLN A 56 10.41 11.66 -3.13
CA GLN A 56 10.88 13.05 -3.18
C GLN A 56 12.21 13.27 -2.45
N ARG A 57 12.39 12.66 -1.27
CA ARG A 57 13.64 12.74 -0.53
C ARG A 57 14.79 12.09 -1.29
N SER A 58 14.54 10.94 -1.92
CA SER A 58 15.53 10.25 -2.76
C SER A 58 15.92 11.12 -3.96
N MET A 59 14.95 11.68 -4.68
CA MET A 59 15.21 12.58 -5.80
C MET A 59 16.05 13.80 -5.40
N ILE A 60 15.78 14.41 -4.24
CA ILE A 60 16.59 15.53 -3.72
C ILE A 60 18.02 15.07 -3.41
N ALA A 61 18.20 13.89 -2.83
CA ALA A 61 19.51 13.33 -2.56
C ALA A 61 20.31 13.09 -3.85
N THR A 62 19.68 12.49 -4.88
CA THR A 62 20.28 12.33 -6.22
C THR A 62 20.64 13.66 -6.84
N ALA A 63 19.75 14.66 -6.77
CA ALA A 63 20.01 15.99 -7.31
C ALA A 63 21.21 16.66 -6.63
N ASN A 64 21.31 16.57 -5.31
CA ASN A 64 22.46 17.08 -4.55
C ASN A 64 23.75 16.36 -4.91
N LEU A 65 23.72 15.03 -5.06
CA LEU A 65 24.88 14.24 -5.48
C LEU A 65 25.34 14.64 -6.89
N LYS A 66 24.41 14.74 -7.83
CA LYS A 66 24.72 15.19 -9.20
C LYS A 66 25.28 16.62 -9.21
N GLY A 67 24.72 17.50 -8.38
CA GLY A 67 25.19 18.87 -8.21
C GLY A 67 26.63 18.93 -7.69
N SER A 68 26.96 18.14 -6.67
CA SER A 68 28.32 18.08 -6.12
C SER A 68 29.32 17.48 -7.10
N GLN A 69 28.92 16.44 -7.85
CA GLN A 69 29.73 15.87 -8.94
C GLN A 69 30.02 16.91 -10.03
N ARG A 70 29.01 17.68 -10.47
CA ARG A 70 29.20 18.76 -11.44
C ARG A 70 30.15 19.84 -10.92
N ALA A 71 29.97 20.29 -9.68
CA ALA A 71 30.85 21.28 -9.07
C ALA A 71 32.30 20.79 -8.96
N ALA A 72 32.50 19.54 -8.56
CA ALA A 72 33.83 18.94 -8.45
C ALA A 72 34.50 18.81 -9.82
N MET A 73 33.79 18.32 -10.84
CA MET A 73 34.33 18.21 -12.19
C MET A 73 34.65 19.58 -12.80
N ALA A 74 33.77 20.58 -12.61
CA ALA A 74 34.03 21.95 -13.05
C ALA A 74 35.25 22.58 -12.35
N ALA A 75 35.41 22.34 -11.04
CA ALA A 75 36.58 22.81 -10.29
C ALA A 75 37.90 22.17 -10.76
N ASN A 76 37.84 20.96 -11.32
CA ASN A 76 38.98 20.27 -11.91
C ASN A 76 39.16 20.58 -13.41
N GLY A 77 38.39 21.51 -13.98
CA GLY A 77 38.48 21.90 -15.40
C GLY A 77 38.00 20.81 -16.37
N VAL A 78 37.20 19.85 -15.90
CA VAL A 78 36.67 18.75 -16.72
C VAL A 78 35.45 19.24 -17.49
N ASP A 79 35.42 19.00 -18.79
CA ASP A 79 34.24 19.24 -19.62
C ASP A 79 33.14 18.23 -19.25
N LEU A 80 32.02 18.77 -18.76
CA LEU A 80 30.86 18.01 -18.28
C LEU A 80 30.06 17.35 -19.41
N GLY A 81 30.24 17.79 -20.66
CA GLY A 81 29.47 17.34 -21.82
C GLY A 81 30.05 16.13 -22.56
N VAL A 82 31.25 15.68 -22.20
CA VAL A 82 31.99 14.68 -22.98
C VAL A 82 32.63 13.60 -22.12
N GLY A 83 32.79 12.40 -22.70
CA GLY A 83 33.57 11.32 -22.10
C GLY A 83 33.02 10.76 -20.78
N SER A 84 33.93 10.45 -19.85
CA SER A 84 33.60 9.82 -18.56
C SER A 84 32.78 10.70 -17.63
N ALA A 85 32.93 12.03 -17.72
CA ALA A 85 32.18 13.00 -16.91
C ALA A 85 30.68 12.94 -17.20
N ALA A 86 30.30 12.94 -18.49
CA ALA A 86 28.91 12.78 -18.90
C ALA A 86 28.33 11.43 -18.45
N ASN A 87 29.10 10.34 -18.60
CA ASN A 87 28.68 9.01 -18.17
C ASN A 87 28.42 8.93 -16.65
N ILE A 88 29.24 9.58 -15.82
CA ILE A 88 29.04 9.62 -14.36
C ILE A 88 27.72 10.32 -14.00
N LEU A 89 27.44 11.46 -14.64
CA LEU A 89 26.20 12.20 -14.40
C LEU A 89 24.98 11.42 -14.86
N THR A 90 25.04 10.81 -16.04
CA THR A 90 23.97 9.94 -16.56
C THR A 90 23.76 8.71 -15.69
N THR A 91 24.84 8.10 -15.18
CA THR A 91 24.74 6.97 -14.24
C THR A 91 24.06 7.41 -12.95
N THR A 92 24.38 8.60 -12.45
CA THR A 92 23.76 9.14 -11.23
C THR A 92 22.26 9.39 -11.43
N ASP A 93 21.86 9.89 -12.60
CA ASP A 93 20.43 10.01 -12.95
C ASP A 93 19.74 8.65 -12.98
N LEU A 94 20.33 7.67 -13.66
CA LEU A 94 19.80 6.30 -13.75
C LEU A 94 19.64 5.66 -12.37
N MET A 95 20.64 5.79 -11.51
CA MET A 95 20.58 5.25 -10.14
C MET A 95 19.47 5.93 -9.35
N GLY A 96 19.32 7.26 -9.44
CA GLY A 96 18.22 7.96 -8.77
C GLY A 96 16.84 7.57 -9.29
N GLU A 97 16.70 7.32 -10.58
CA GLU A 97 15.46 6.83 -11.18
C GLU A 97 15.13 5.41 -10.69
N VAL A 98 16.13 4.52 -10.65
CA VAL A 98 15.97 3.15 -10.12
C VAL A 98 15.55 3.19 -8.64
N ASP A 99 16.17 4.03 -7.83
CA ASP A 99 15.83 4.19 -6.41
C ASP A 99 14.40 4.70 -6.25
N THR A 100 14.02 5.72 -7.01
CA THR A 100 12.66 6.30 -6.99
C THR A 100 11.61 5.26 -7.40
N ASN A 101 11.86 4.53 -8.50
CA ASN A 101 10.97 3.47 -8.97
C ASN A 101 10.86 2.32 -7.96
N THR A 102 11.93 2.00 -7.25
CA THR A 102 11.94 0.98 -6.20
C THR A 102 11.08 1.41 -5.01
N LEU A 103 11.22 2.65 -4.56
CA LEU A 103 10.39 3.23 -3.48
C LEU A 103 8.91 3.25 -3.87
N HIS A 104 8.61 3.68 -5.09
CA HIS A 104 7.25 3.67 -5.63
C HIS A 104 6.67 2.24 -5.69
N ALA A 105 7.43 1.27 -6.20
CA ALA A 105 6.97 -0.13 -6.25
C ALA A 105 6.70 -0.70 -4.85
N ASN A 106 7.54 -0.36 -3.86
CA ASN A 106 7.37 -0.80 -2.49
C ASN A 106 6.15 -0.15 -1.81
N SER A 107 5.90 1.13 -2.06
CA SER A 107 4.75 1.85 -1.52
C SER A 107 3.43 1.30 -2.08
N VAL A 108 3.37 1.07 -3.40
CA VAL A 108 2.22 0.46 -4.09
C VAL A 108 1.98 -0.97 -3.60
N ARG A 109 3.03 -1.79 -3.47
CA ARG A 109 2.90 -3.17 -2.95
C ARG A 109 2.37 -3.18 -1.52
N SER A 110 2.86 -2.28 -0.68
CA SER A 110 2.43 -2.18 0.72
C SER A 110 0.96 -1.73 0.82
N ALA A 111 0.57 -0.72 0.04
CA ALA A 111 -0.81 -0.25 -0.03
C ALA A 111 -1.78 -1.33 -0.55
N PHE A 112 -1.37 -2.08 -1.58
CA PHE A 112 -2.14 -3.22 -2.08
C PHE A 112 -2.31 -4.33 -1.03
N GLY A 113 -1.24 -4.62 -0.28
CA GLY A 113 -1.29 -5.59 0.83
C GLY A 113 -2.29 -5.19 1.92
N LEU A 114 -2.38 -3.90 2.25
CA LEU A 114 -3.36 -3.38 3.21
C LEU A 114 -4.79 -3.52 2.69
N ARG A 115 -5.04 -3.16 1.41
CA ARG A 115 -6.36 -3.31 0.78
C ARG A 115 -6.83 -4.76 0.66
N THR A 116 -5.91 -5.71 0.50
CA THR A 116 -6.24 -7.13 0.30
C THR A 116 -6.49 -7.87 1.62
N GLN A 117 -6.00 -7.33 2.74
CA GLN A 117 -6.20 -7.92 4.07
C GLN A 117 -7.53 -7.53 4.74
N ALA A 118 -8.33 -6.68 4.10
CA ALA A 118 -9.56 -6.10 4.63
C ALA A 118 -10.83 -6.87 4.24
#